data_AF-J2GPI9-F1
#
_entry.id   AF-J2GPI9-F1
#
_cell.length_a   1.000
_cell.length_b   1.000
_cell.length_c   1.000
_cell.angle_alpha   90.00
_cell.angle_beta   90.00
_cell.angle_gamma   90.00
#
_symmetry.space_group_name_H-M   'P 1'
#
loop_
_entity.id
_entity.type
_entity.pdbx_description
1 polymer ?
#
loop_
_entity_poly.entity_id
_entity_poly.type
_entity_poly.pdbx_seq_one_letter_code
_entity_poly.pdbx_strand_id
1 'polypeptide(L)' 'MKPSLALFGALALMPAMVGPLEAEARTLLAPLCGGSAMMLQIPQREAPPGPPQGPCCAKGCHSDNKRKRPDLRQ' A
#
# COMPACT_ATOMS: atom_id res chain seq x y z
N MET A 1 37.65 4.98 -16.54
CA MET A 1 36.31 5.10 -15.93
C MET A 1 36.49 5.02 -14.42
N LYS A 2 35.89 5.93 -13.64
CA LYS A 2 36.13 5.97 -12.18
C LYS A 2 35.43 4.76 -11.53
N PRO A 3 36.13 3.88 -10.81
CA PRO A 3 35.55 2.64 -10.25
C PRO A 3 34.40 2.92 -9.28
N SER A 4 34.42 4.08 -8.62
CA SER A 4 33.34 4.57 -7.77
C SER A 4 32.01 4.74 -8.50
N LEU A 5 32.02 5.25 -9.74
CA LEU A 5 30.79 5.43 -10.54
C LEU A 5 30.18 4.08 -10.94
N ALA A 6 31.00 3.08 -11.24
CA ALA A 6 30.53 1.73 -11.55
C ALA A 6 29.88 1.07 -10.32
N LEU A 7 30.45 1.28 -9.12
CA LEU A 7 29.92 0.77 -7.87
C LEU A 7 28.52 1.36 -7.56
N PHE A 8 28.35 2.67 -7.71
CA PHE A 8 27.06 3.33 -7.51
C PHE A 8 26.01 2.87 -8.53
N GLY A 9 26.40 2.68 -9.79
CA GLY A 9 25.52 2.13 -10.81
C GLY A 9 25.04 0.71 -10.50
N ALA A 10 25.93 -0.15 -10.01
CA ALA A 10 25.58 -1.52 -9.62
C ALA A 10 24.62 -1.56 -8.42
N LEU A 11 24.85 -0.70 -7.41
CA LEU A 11 23.98 -0.57 -6.24
C LEU A 11 22.58 -0.06 -6.59
N ALA A 12 22.48 0.84 -7.57
CA ALA A 12 21.19 1.39 -8.01
C ALA A 12 20.27 0.34 -8.66
N LEU A 13 20.82 -0.76 -9.21
CA LEU A 13 20.02 -1.85 -9.78
C LEU A 13 19.52 -2.87 -8.75
N MET A 14 20.05 -2.88 -7.52
CA MET A 14 19.69 -3.89 -6.51
C MET A 14 18.18 -3.95 -6.20
N PRO A 15 17.45 -2.83 -6.01
CA PRO A 15 16.01 -2.89 -5.73
C PRO A 15 15.19 -3.53 -6.86
N ALA A 16 15.63 -3.41 -8.11
CA ALA A 16 14.96 -4.01 -9.26
C ALA A 16 15.17 -5.53 -9.34
N MET A 17 16.29 -6.05 -8.80
CA MET A 17 16.61 -7.48 -8.76
C MET A 17 15.96 -8.22 -7.59
N VAL A 18 15.76 -7.54 -6.46
CA VAL A 18 15.19 -8.15 -5.24
C VAL A 18 13.66 -8.28 -5.32
N GLY A 19 13.00 -7.52 -6.19
CA GLY A 19 11.54 -7.53 -6.30
C GLY A 19 10.85 -6.89 -5.09
N PRO A 20 9.51 -6.89 -5.05
CA PRO A 20 8.78 -6.40 -3.88
C PRO A 20 9.12 -7.28 -2.67
N LEU A 21 9.77 -6.70 -1.67
CA LEU A 21 10.01 -7.38 -0.40
C LEU A 21 8.66 -7.68 0.26
N GLU A 22 8.49 -8.89 0.80
CA GLU A 22 7.31 -9.29 1.55
C GLU A 22 6.98 -8.20 2.57
N ALA A 23 5.78 -7.63 2.48
CA ALA A 23 5.40 -6.58 3.38
C ALA A 23 5.31 -7.16 4.80
N GLU A 24 5.98 -6.52 5.75
CA GLU A 24 5.85 -6.93 7.15
C GLU A 24 4.40 -6.70 7.61
N ALA A 25 3.83 -7.66 8.36
CA ALA A 25 2.47 -7.57 8.87
C ALA A 25 2.28 -6.25 9.63
N ARG A 26 1.41 -5.39 9.12
CA ARG A 26 1.18 -4.06 9.71
C ARG A 26 0.16 -4.17 10.84
N THR A 27 0.54 -3.76 12.03
CA THR A 27 -0.39 -3.54 13.14
C THR A 27 -0.90 -2.11 13.12
N LEU A 28 -2.22 -1.92 13.11
CA LEU A 28 -2.85 -0.61 13.28
C LEU A 28 -3.41 -0.48 14.70
N LEU A 29 -3.10 0.64 15.35
CA LEU A 29 -3.67 0.95 16.66
C LEU A 29 -4.87 1.89 16.44
N ALA A 30 -6.08 1.41 16.73
CA ALA A 30 -7.31 2.17 16.57
C ALA A 30 -7.84 2.66 17.92
N PRO A 31 -7.91 3.97 18.16
CA PRO A 31 -8.56 4.49 19.36
C PRO A 31 -10.08 4.27 19.28
N LEU A 32 -10.67 3.85 20.39
CA LEU A 32 -12.10 3.63 20.55
C LEU A 32 -12.73 4.77 21.36
N CYS A 33 -13.99 5.06 21.06
CA CYS A 33 -14.80 5.96 21.90
C CYS A 33 -14.87 5.36 23.32
N GLY A 34 -14.41 6.11 24.32
CA GLY A 34 -14.26 5.62 25.71
C GLY A 34 -12.82 5.54 26.20
N GLY A 35 -11.83 5.93 25.38
CA GLY A 35 -10.44 6.10 25.81
C GLY A 35 -9.58 4.83 25.78
N SER A 36 -10.13 3.72 25.29
CA SER A 36 -9.37 2.50 25.01
C SER A 36 -8.83 2.51 23.59
N ALA A 37 -7.85 1.64 23.31
CA ALA A 37 -7.36 1.41 21.95
C ALA A 37 -7.32 -0.09 21.68
N MET A 38 -7.63 -0.47 20.43
CA MET A 38 -7.55 -1.85 19.96
C MET A 38 -6.44 -2.01 18.93
N MET A 39 -5.72 -3.12 19.02
CA MET A 39 -4.69 -3.48 18.05
C MET A 39 -5.32 -4.34 16.96
N LEU A 40 -5.35 -3.82 15.74
CA LEU A 40 -5.80 -4.51 14.54
C LEU A 40 -4.59 -5.12 13.84
N GLN A 41 -4.57 -6.44 13.71
CA GLN A 41 -3.62 -7.10 12.83
C GLN A 41 -4.17 -7.03 11.40
N ILE A 42 -3.43 -6.39 10.50
CA ILE A 42 -3.74 -6.47 9.07
C ILE A 42 -3.12 -7.78 8.57
N PRO A 43 -3.93 -8.78 8.18
CA PRO A 43 -3.38 -9.98 7.58
C PRO A 43 -2.62 -9.59 6.31
N GLN A 44 -1.41 -10.10 6.15
CA GLN A 44 -0.68 -10.09 4.88
C GLN A 44 -1.51 -10.92 3.92
N ARG A 45 -2.39 -10.26 3.17
CA ARG A 45 -3.10 -10.91 2.08
C ARG A 45 -2.08 -11.00 0.96
N GLU A 46 -1.66 -12.22 0.60
CA GLU A 46 -1.17 -12.48 -0.75
C GLU A 46 -2.29 -12.03 -1.69
N ALA A 47 -2.19 -10.77 -2.12
CA ALA A 47 -3.08 -10.26 -3.13
C ALA A 47 -2.83 -11.15 -4.35
N PRO A 48 -3.85 -11.83 -4.90
CA PRO A 48 -3.66 -12.50 -6.17
C PRO A 48 -3.07 -11.49 -7.16
N PRO A 49 -2.12 -11.89 -8.03
CA PRO A 49 -1.46 -10.98 -8.95
C PRO A 49 -2.54 -10.14 -9.61
N GLY A 50 -2.51 -8.83 -9.33
CA GLY A 50 -3.45 -7.91 -9.94
C GLY A 50 -3.37 -8.09 -11.46
N PRO A 51 -4.48 -7.92 -12.19
CA PRO A 51 -4.45 -7.97 -13.64
C PRO A 51 -3.31 -7.08 -14.16
N PRO A 52 -2.60 -7.49 -15.23
CA PRO A 52 -1.44 -6.78 -15.73
C PRO A 52 -1.77 -5.29 -15.83
N GLN A 53 -0.92 -4.47 -15.23
CA GLN A 53 -1.01 -3.01 -15.19
C GLN A 53 -0.81 -2.46 -16.61
N GLY A 54 -1.77 -2.70 -17.51
CA GLY A 54 -1.99 -1.87 -18.69
C GLY A 54 -2.36 -0.46 -18.23
N PRO A 55 -2.41 0.55 -19.12
CA PRO A 55 -2.62 1.95 -18.72
C PRO A 55 -3.91 2.12 -17.88
N CYS A 56 -3.76 2.09 -16.56
CA CYS A 56 -4.80 2.18 -15.53
C CYS A 56 -5.44 3.58 -15.44
N CYS A 57 -5.50 4.31 -16.57
CA CYS A 57 -5.93 5.71 -16.63
C CYS A 57 -6.80 6.04 -17.86
N ALA A 58 -7.31 5.07 -18.63
CA ALA A 58 -8.14 5.38 -19.81
C ALA A 58 -9.65 5.50 -19.48
N LYS A 59 -10.11 5.01 -18.33
CA LYS A 59 -11.44 5.33 -17.78
C LYS A 59 -11.30 5.61 -16.30
N GLY A 60 -11.47 6.88 -15.93
CA GLY A 60 -11.46 7.33 -14.54
C GLY A 60 -12.35 6.44 -13.67
N CYS A 61 -11.82 6.01 -12.54
CA CYS A 61 -12.59 5.30 -11.54
C CYS A 61 -13.63 6.28 -10.98
N HIS A 62 -14.91 6.12 -11.36
CA HIS A 62 -16.03 6.74 -10.67
C HIS A 62 -16.16 6.07 -9.28
N SER A 63 -15.28 6.42 -8.36
CA SER A 63 -15.56 6.31 -6.93
C SER A 63 -16.49 7.45 -6.57
N ASP A 64 -17.75 7.36 -7.02
CA ASP A 64 -18.76 8.31 -6.62
C ASP A 64 -18.89 8.27 -5.10
N ASN A 65 -18.65 9.43 -4.51
CA ASN A 65 -18.64 9.73 -3.09
C ASN A 65 -20.08 9.70 -2.53
N LYS A 66 -20.74 8.55 -2.62
CA LYS A 66 -22.03 8.28 -1.98
C LYS A 66 -21.82 7.33 -0.80
N ARG A 67 -20.95 7.70 0.14
CA ARG A 67 -21.10 7.17 1.50
C ARG A 67 -22.43 7.69 2.03
N LYS A 68 -23.40 6.79 2.29
CA LYS A 68 -24.61 7.17 3.04
C LYS A 68 -24.15 7.85 4.33
N ARG A 69 -24.49 9.11 4.51
CA ARG A 69 -24.35 9.78 5.81
C ARG A 69 -25.39 9.15 6.74
N PRO A 70 -25.02 8.63 7.91
CA PRO A 70 -26.03 8.38 8.94
C PRO A 70 -26.65 9.73 9.29
N ASP A 71 -27.98 9.81 9.22
CA ASP A 71 -28.72 10.96 9.73
C ASP A 71 -28.44 11.07 11.23
N LEU A 72 -27.88 12.20 11.67
CA LEU A 72 -27.62 12.43 13.10
C LEU A 72 -28.83 13.06 13.81
N ARG A 73 -30.03 13.01 13.21
CA ARG A 73 -31.28 13.36 13.89
C ARG A 73 -32.42 12.44 13.47
N GLN A 74 -32.53 11.31 14.17
CA GLN A 74 -33.81 10.69 14.55
C GLN A 74 -33.58 9.72 15.71
#